data_AF-A0A348Z3A2-F1
#
_entry.id   AF-A0A348Z3A2-F1
#
_cell.length_a   1.000
_cell.length_b   1.000
_cell.length_c   1.000
_cell.angle_alpha   90.00
_cell.angle_beta   90.00
_cell.angle_gamma   90.00
#
_symmetry.space_group_name_H-M   'P 1'
#
loop_
_entity.id
_entity.type
_entity.pdbx_description
1 polymer ?
#
loop_
_entity_poly.entity_id
_entity_poly.type
_entity_poly.pdbx_seq_one_letter_code
_entity_poly.pdbx_strand_id
1 'polypeptide(L)'
;TNKLSFTSGIFAVNESIWEHCKLTFWSPLIFAIIEYFFVGKYVNNFLFAKTLSAYITTISMLVLYYEMLKKNGHHSLLKDLIIFEVSILIGLLVSYNLMLLPEFPPIMNKIAIIMLVGATFIFYLFTYCPPKLPIFYCQVSNSYGIKN
;
A
#
# COMPACT_ATOMS: atom_id res chain seq x y z
N THR A 1 15.00 3.23 -24.47
CA THR A 1 16.04 4.07 -23.84
C THR A 1 15.62 4.36 -22.39
N ASN A 2 16.35 3.79 -21.43
CA ASN A 2 16.36 4.05 -19.98
C ASN A 2 15.03 4.43 -19.28
N LYS A 3 14.08 3.50 -19.16
CA LYS A 3 12.88 3.69 -18.30
C LYS A 3 12.79 2.77 -17.07
N LEU A 4 13.88 2.08 -16.70
CA LEU A 4 14.00 1.51 -15.36
C LEU A 4 14.52 2.59 -14.39
N SER A 5 13.69 3.61 -14.16
CA SER A 5 13.96 4.58 -13.09
C SER A 5 13.65 3.91 -11.75
N PHE A 6 14.53 4.05 -10.76
CA PHE A 6 14.31 3.59 -9.39
C PHE A 6 12.93 4.01 -8.84
N THR A 7 12.43 5.17 -9.27
CA THR A 7 11.13 5.73 -8.91
C THR A 7 9.94 4.81 -9.24
N SER A 8 10.08 3.92 -10.22
CA SER A 8 9.03 2.97 -10.64
C SER A 8 8.61 2.01 -9.53
N GLY A 9 9.51 1.70 -8.58
CA GLY A 9 9.17 0.85 -7.43
C GLY A 9 8.27 1.52 -6.39
N ILE A 10 8.14 2.85 -6.44
CA ILE A 10 7.39 3.65 -5.46
C ILE A 10 6.13 4.24 -6.10
N PHE A 11 6.24 4.77 -7.32
CA PHE A 11 5.14 5.42 -8.02
C PHE A 11 4.41 4.47 -8.97
N ALA A 12 3.15 4.81 -9.25
CA ALA A 12 2.33 4.12 -10.23
C ALA A 12 2.92 4.30 -11.64
N VAL A 13 3.23 3.19 -12.33
CA VAL A 13 3.73 3.20 -13.73
C VAL A 13 2.66 2.84 -14.76
N ASN A 14 1.53 2.30 -14.32
CA ASN A 14 0.36 1.97 -15.15
C ASN A 14 -0.91 1.97 -14.28
N GLU A 15 -2.07 1.69 -14.89
CA GLU A 15 -3.39 1.61 -14.22
C GLU A 15 -3.75 0.17 -13.80
N SER A 16 -2.76 -0.65 -13.44
CA SER A 16 -3.04 -1.98 -12.89
C SER A 16 -3.33 -1.90 -11.39
N ILE A 17 -4.07 -2.89 -10.88
CA ILE A 17 -4.42 -3.01 -9.45
C ILE A 17 -3.15 -3.02 -8.59
N TRP A 18 -2.08 -3.65 -9.08
CA TRP A 18 -0.77 -3.66 -8.41
C TRP A 18 -0.21 -2.26 -8.15
N GLU A 19 -0.36 -1.35 -9.11
CA GLU A 19 0.12 0.01 -8.97
C GLU A 19 -0.72 0.80 -7.96
N HIS A 20 -2.04 0.57 -7.92
CA HIS A 20 -2.88 1.09 -6.84
C HIS A 20 -2.47 0.53 -5.47
N CYS A 21 -2.04 -0.74 -5.38
CA CYS A 21 -1.52 -1.31 -4.13
C CYS A 21 -0.23 -0.62 -3.67
N LYS A 22 0.64 -0.23 -4.60
CA LYS A 22 1.82 0.59 -4.25
C LYS A 22 1.39 1.94 -3.68
N LEU A 23 0.42 2.60 -4.29
CA LEU A 23 -0.08 3.89 -3.79
C LEU A 23 -0.68 3.77 -2.39
N THR A 24 -1.51 2.77 -2.13
CA THR A 24 -2.11 2.55 -0.80
C THR A 24 -1.11 2.14 0.26
N PHE A 25 0.00 1.50 -0.11
CA PHE A 25 1.07 1.16 0.82
C PHE A 25 1.98 2.35 1.13
N TRP A 26 2.46 3.05 0.11
CA TRP A 26 3.46 4.12 0.27
C TRP A 26 2.88 5.42 0.81
N SER A 27 1.66 5.79 0.42
CA SER A 27 1.02 7.06 0.85
C SER A 27 0.96 7.20 2.38
N PRO A 28 0.42 6.23 3.16
CA PRO A 28 0.37 6.35 4.61
C PRO A 28 1.76 6.31 5.25
N LEU A 29 2.74 5.64 4.66
CA LEU A 29 4.11 5.60 5.18
C LEU A 29 4.87 6.92 4.98
N ILE A 30 4.67 7.57 3.82
CA ILE A 30 5.23 8.91 3.58
C ILE A 30 4.62 9.90 4.56
N PHE A 31 3.31 9.83 4.77
CA PHE A 31 2.65 10.67 5.78
C PHE A 31 3.13 10.37 7.19
N ALA A 32 3.36 9.09 7.53
CA ALA A 32 3.89 8.68 8.83
C ALA A 32 5.26 9.28 9.15
N ILE A 33 6.13 9.51 8.16
CA ILE A 33 7.41 10.19 8.37
C ILE A 33 7.18 11.63 8.85
N ILE A 34 6.24 12.33 8.23
CA ILE A 34 5.88 13.71 8.63
C ILE A 34 5.25 13.68 10.03
N GLU A 35 4.28 12.81 10.25
CA GLU A 35 3.56 12.65 11.51
C GLU A 35 4.47 12.28 12.69
N TYR A 36 5.56 11.54 12.44
CA TYR A 36 6.53 11.17 13.47
C TYR A 36 7.13 12.39 14.18
N PHE A 37 7.39 13.48 13.45
CA PHE A 37 7.95 14.71 14.02
C PHE A 37 6.99 15.43 14.96
N PHE A 38 5.68 15.25 14.79
CA PHE A 38 4.65 15.92 15.59
C PHE A 38 4.16 15.06 16.76
N VAL A 39 3.87 13.78 16.51
CA VAL A 39 3.15 12.90 17.45
C VAL A 39 3.96 11.66 17.82
N GLY A 40 4.86 11.20 16.94
CA GLY A 40 5.54 9.91 17.08
C GLY A 40 6.39 9.73 18.33
N LYS A 41 6.81 10.81 18.98
CA LYS A 41 7.55 10.78 20.25
C LYS A 41 6.66 10.65 21.50
N TYR A 42 5.36 10.89 21.35
CA TYR A 42 4.40 10.95 22.46
C TYR A 42 3.45 9.76 22.50
N VAL A 43 3.48 8.89 21.48
CA VAL A 43 2.60 7.73 21.36
C VAL A 43 3.38 6.43 21.38
N ASN A 44 2.73 5.38 21.87
CA ASN A 44 3.31 4.05 21.90
C ASN A 44 3.26 3.41 20.51
N ASN A 45 4.14 2.44 20.28
CA ASN A 45 4.06 1.51 19.15
C ASN A 45 4.05 2.16 17.76
N PHE A 46 4.54 3.41 17.63
CA PHE A 46 4.34 4.22 16.43
C PHE A 46 4.75 3.50 15.14
N LEU A 47 5.98 2.97 15.10
CA LEU A 47 6.51 2.30 13.91
C LEU A 47 5.69 1.06 13.55
N PHE A 48 5.40 0.20 14.53
CA PHE A 48 4.59 -1.00 14.30
C PHE A 48 3.16 -0.65 13.86
N ALA A 49 2.53 0.33 14.49
CA ALA A 49 1.19 0.79 14.16
C ALA A 49 1.10 1.33 12.72
N LYS A 50 2.07 2.14 12.30
CA LYS A 50 2.12 2.69 10.93
C LYS A 50 2.43 1.63 9.88
N THR A 51 3.35 0.70 10.17
CA THR A 51 3.60 -0.44 9.29
C THR A 51 2.33 -1.26 9.11
N LEU A 52 1.68 -1.69 10.20
CA LEU A 52 0.48 -2.53 10.08
C LEU A 52 -0.66 -1.78 9.38
N SER A 53 -0.82 -0.49 9.66
CA SER A 53 -1.77 0.39 8.96
C SER A 53 -1.58 0.37 7.45
N ALA A 54 -0.34 0.45 6.94
CA ALA A 54 -0.05 0.40 5.51
C ALA A 54 -0.46 -0.95 4.89
N TYR A 55 -0.20 -2.06 5.57
CA TYR A 55 -0.64 -3.39 5.10
C TYR A 55 -2.16 -3.51 5.10
N ILE A 56 -2.83 -3.09 6.18
CA ILE A 56 -4.29 -3.13 6.27
C ILE A 56 -4.92 -2.27 5.18
N THR A 57 -4.44 -1.04 4.97
CA THR A 57 -4.89 -0.16 3.89
C THR A 57 -4.78 -0.86 2.53
N THR A 58 -3.63 -1.49 2.26
CA THR A 58 -3.37 -2.17 1.00
C THR A 58 -4.29 -3.38 0.79
N ILE A 59 -4.46 -4.21 1.82
CA ILE A 59 -5.30 -5.41 1.78
C ILE A 59 -6.77 -5.04 1.68
N SER A 60 -7.24 -4.06 2.46
CA SER A 60 -8.60 -3.54 2.40
C SER A 60 -8.93 -3.02 1.01
N MET A 61 -8.01 -2.27 0.38
CA MET A 61 -8.22 -1.80 -0.99
C MET A 61 -8.40 -2.97 -1.95
N LEU A 62 -7.54 -3.98 -1.87
CA LEU A 62 -7.61 -5.15 -2.74
C LEU A 62 -8.93 -5.92 -2.59
N VAL A 63 -9.36 -6.16 -1.35
CA VAL A 63 -10.60 -6.88 -1.04
C VAL A 63 -11.81 -6.10 -1.56
N LEU A 64 -11.91 -4.82 -1.21
CA LEU A 64 -13.03 -3.95 -1.62
C LEU A 64 -13.09 -3.78 -3.15
N TYR A 65 -11.94 -3.66 -3.81
CA TYR A 65 -11.87 -3.59 -5.27
C TYR A 65 -12.47 -4.84 -5.93
N TYR A 66 -12.03 -6.04 -5.53
CA TYR A 66 -12.56 -7.27 -6.13
C TYR A 66 -14.03 -7.51 -5.80
N GLU A 67 -14.48 -7.15 -4.59
CA GLU A 67 -15.90 -7.22 -4.23
C GLU A 67 -16.76 -6.30 -5.11
N MET A 68 -16.29 -5.07 -5.34
CA MET A 68 -16.99 -4.11 -6.20
C MET A 68 -16.98 -4.53 -7.67
N LEU A 69 -15.86 -5.09 -8.15
CA LEU A 69 -15.76 -5.63 -9.50
C LEU A 69 -16.76 -6.78 -9.72
N LYS A 70 -16.87 -7.70 -8.75
CA LYS A 70 -17.82 -8.83 -8.81
C LYS A 70 -19.28 -8.38 -8.85
N LYS A 71 -19.63 -7.32 -8.11
CA LYS A 71 -21.01 -6.82 -8.03
C LYS A 71 -21.45 -6.04 -9.28
N ASN A 72 -20.55 -5.20 -9.82
CA ASN A 72 -20.93 -4.19 -10.81
C ASN A 72 -20.43 -4.48 -12.23
N GLY A 73 -19.51 -5.44 -12.42
CA GLY A 73 -19.01 -5.86 -13.74
C GLY A 73 -18.18 -4.84 -14.52
N HIS A 74 -18.12 -3.58 -14.07
CA HIS A 74 -17.40 -2.50 -14.74
C HIS A 74 -16.56 -1.68 -13.76
N HIS A 75 -15.37 -1.31 -14.23
CA HIS A 75 -14.45 -0.37 -13.57
C HIS A 75 -14.96 1.06 -13.71
N SER A 76 -14.78 1.88 -12.67
CA SER A 76 -15.19 3.28 -12.65
C SER A 76 -14.31 4.05 -11.67
N LEU A 77 -13.66 5.09 -12.17
CA LEU A 77 -12.73 5.93 -11.41
C LEU A 77 -13.32 6.43 -10.08
N LEU A 78 -14.61 6.81 -10.07
CA LEU A 78 -15.28 7.26 -8.85
C LEU A 78 -15.36 6.16 -7.78
N LYS A 79 -15.57 4.89 -8.18
CA LYS A 79 -15.57 3.75 -7.24
C LYS A 79 -14.18 3.51 -6.69
N ASP A 80 -13.14 3.62 -7.51
CA ASP A 80 -11.77 3.39 -7.06
C ASP A 80 -11.33 4.45 -6.06
N LEU A 81 -11.70 5.72 -6.28
CA LEU A 81 -11.47 6.80 -5.30
C LEU A 81 -12.18 6.51 -3.96
N ILE A 82 -13.44 6.10 -3.99
CA ILE A 82 -14.19 5.75 -2.76
C ILE A 82 -13.52 4.58 -2.05
N ILE A 83 -13.13 3.53 -2.78
CA ILE A 83 -12.47 2.35 -2.22
C ILE A 83 -11.13 2.73 -1.60
N PHE A 84 -10.36 3.58 -2.28
CA PHE A 84 -9.08 4.09 -1.80
C PHE A 84 -9.25 4.85 -0.48
N GLU A 85 -10.18 5.79 -0.42
CA GLU A 85 -10.46 6.59 0.78
C GLU A 85 -10.93 5.72 1.95
N VAL A 86 -11.91 4.83 1.71
CA VAL A 86 -12.40 3.90 2.74
C VAL A 86 -11.28 3.01 3.27
N SER A 87 -10.37 2.56 2.40
CA SER A 87 -9.24 1.73 2.80
C SER A 87 -8.26 2.49 3.69
N ILE A 88 -8.00 3.77 3.38
CA ILE A 88 -7.17 4.64 4.21
C ILE A 88 -7.81 4.85 5.59
N LEU A 89 -9.12 5.11 5.65
CA LEU A 89 -9.84 5.27 6.92
C LEU A 89 -9.71 4.02 7.79
N ILE A 90 -9.86 2.81 7.22
CA ILE A 90 -9.67 1.55 7.95
C ILE A 90 -8.24 1.46 8.50
N GLY A 91 -7.23 1.75 7.67
CA GLY A 91 -5.83 1.76 8.09
C GLY A 91 -5.54 2.76 9.21
N LEU A 92 -6.10 3.96 9.13
CA LEU A 92 -5.94 5.01 10.14
C LEU A 92 -6.58 4.61 11.47
N LEU A 93 -7.77 4.02 11.45
CA LEU A 93 -8.43 3.51 12.65
C LEU A 93 -7.58 2.43 13.34
N VAL A 94 -7.00 1.50 12.56
CA VAL A 94 -6.09 0.49 13.10
C VAL A 94 -4.84 1.14 13.70
N SER A 95 -4.22 2.10 12.99
CA SER A 95 -3.06 2.83 13.50
C SER A 95 -3.36 3.50 14.83
N TYR A 96 -4.50 4.21 14.90
CA TYR A 96 -4.93 4.94 16.08
C TYR A 96 -5.12 4.01 17.28
N ASN A 97 -5.86 2.91 17.08
CA ASN A 97 -6.11 1.94 18.14
C ASN A 97 -4.80 1.31 18.66
N LEU A 98 -3.84 0.99 17.78
CA LEU A 98 -2.55 0.41 18.19
C LEU A 98 -1.67 1.39 18.97
N MET A 99 -1.77 2.68 18.68
CA MET A 99 -1.02 3.73 19.39
C MET A 99 -1.57 4.01 20.79
N LEU A 100 -2.85 3.73 21.03
CA LEU A 100 -3.47 3.83 22.35
C LEU A 100 -3.21 2.63 23.27
N LEU A 101 -2.72 1.52 22.71
CA LEU A 101 -2.39 0.34 23.50
C LEU A 101 -1.14 0.59 24.37
N PRO A 102 -0.95 -0.21 25.43
CA PRO A 102 0.31 -0.26 26.16
C PRO A 102 1.50 -0.53 25.24
N GLU A 103 2.69 -0.10 25.66
CA GLU A 103 3.91 -0.30 24.91
C GLU A 103 4.16 -1.79 24.64
N PHE A 104 4.40 -2.12 23.38
CA PHE A 104 4.74 -3.45 22.93
C PHE A 104 6.21 -3.76 23.19
N PRO A 105 6.57 -5.06 23.28
CA PRO A 105 7.96 -5.44 23.40
C PRO A 105 8.77 -4.92 22.19
N PRO A 106 10.05 -4.56 22.39
CA PRO A 106 10.89 -3.94 21.35
C PRO A 106 11.08 -4.81 20.11
N ILE A 107 10.82 -6.12 20.21
CA ILE A 107 10.81 -7.03 19.06
C ILE A 107 9.76 -6.66 18.01
N MET A 108 8.63 -6.05 18.40
CA MET A 108 7.61 -5.63 17.44
C MET A 108 8.11 -4.55 16.48
N ASN A 109 8.99 -3.66 16.93
CA ASN A 109 9.64 -2.69 16.04
C ASN A 109 10.59 -3.37 15.05
N LYS A 110 11.30 -4.43 15.47
CA LYS A 110 12.13 -5.22 14.55
C LYS A 110 11.27 -5.94 13.51
N ILE A 111 10.16 -6.52 13.93
CA ILE A 111 9.18 -7.15 13.03
C ILE A 111 8.64 -6.11 12.03
N ALA A 112 8.29 -4.91 12.49
CA ALA A 112 7.83 -3.83 11.62
C ALA A 112 8.86 -3.47 10.55
N ILE A 113 10.14 -3.38 10.90
CA ILE A 113 11.22 -3.12 9.94
C ILE A 113 11.34 -4.26 8.92
N ILE A 114 11.33 -5.52 9.38
CA ILE A 114 11.39 -6.69 8.50
C ILE A 114 10.21 -6.70 7.52
N MET A 115 9.00 -6.38 8.00
CA MET A 115 7.81 -6.25 7.16
C MET A 115 8.00 -5.16 6.10
N LEU A 116 8.39 -3.94 6.49
CA LEU A 116 8.62 -2.84 5.55
C LEU A 116 9.66 -3.19 4.48
N VAL A 117 10.80 -3.76 4.87
CA VAL A 117 11.85 -4.19 3.93
C VAL A 117 11.33 -5.28 3.01
N GLY A 118 10.61 -6.27 3.54
CA GLY A 118 10.00 -7.35 2.77
C GLY A 118 8.99 -6.85 1.75
N ALA A 119 8.06 -5.97 2.14
CA ALA A 119 7.12 -5.34 1.23
C ALA A 119 7.82 -4.51 0.16
N THR A 120 8.82 -3.71 0.55
CA THR A 120 9.62 -2.91 -0.41
C THR A 120 10.26 -3.82 -1.44
N PHE A 121 10.90 -4.90 -1.01
CA PHE A 121 11.51 -5.87 -1.92
C PHE A 121 10.49 -6.50 -2.87
N ILE A 122 9.32 -6.91 -2.36
CA ILE A 122 8.23 -7.47 -3.18
C ILE A 122 7.72 -6.46 -4.20
N PHE A 123 7.49 -5.20 -3.79
CA PHE A 123 7.05 -4.13 -4.69
C PHE A 123 8.03 -3.89 -5.81
N TYR A 124 9.33 -3.85 -5.51
CA TYR A 124 10.36 -3.73 -6.54
C TYR A 124 10.42 -4.96 -7.45
N LEU A 125 10.48 -6.17 -6.86
CA LEU A 125 10.60 -7.41 -7.62
C LEU A 125 9.48 -7.58 -8.62
N PHE A 126 8.22 -7.41 -8.20
CA PHE A 126 7.07 -7.61 -9.09
C PHE A 126 6.74 -6.41 -9.98
N THR A 127 7.30 -5.22 -9.69
CA THR A 127 7.24 -4.11 -10.65
C THR A 127 8.08 -4.41 -11.89
N TYR A 128 9.28 -5.01 -11.72
CA TYR A 128 10.17 -5.32 -12.84
C TYR A 128 9.94 -6.71 -13.44
N CYS A 129 9.51 -7.66 -12.62
CA CYS A 129 9.19 -9.03 -13.03
C CYS A 129 7.72 -9.36 -12.68
N PRO A 130 6.73 -8.71 -13.32
CA PRO A 130 5.32 -8.94 -13.01
C PRO A 130 4.93 -10.38 -13.38
N PRO A 131 4.40 -11.17 -12.44
CA PRO A 131 3.83 -12.47 -12.78
C PRO A 131 2.57 -12.27 -13.64
N LYS A 132 2.23 -13.26 -14.47
CA LYS A 132 1.06 -13.23 -15.35
C LYS A 132 -0.23 -13.49 -14.56
N LEU A 133 -0.55 -12.60 -13.61
CA LEU A 133 -1.75 -12.63 -12.77
C LEU A 133 -2.61 -11.39 -13.04
N PRO A 134 -3.95 -11.47 -12.90
CA PRO A 134 -4.85 -10.36 -13.20
C PRO A 134 -4.53 -9.03 -12.48
N ILE A 135 -3.97 -9.11 -11.26
CA ILE A 135 -3.58 -7.94 -10.47
C ILE A 135 -2.49 -7.08 -11.13
N PHE A 136 -1.64 -7.67 -11.98
CA PHE A 136 -0.56 -6.99 -12.69
C PHE A 136 -0.93 -6.57 -14.12
N TYR A 137 -2.12 -6.94 -14.58
CA TYR A 137 -2.58 -6.66 -15.93
C TYR A 137 -3.24 -5.27 -15.99
N CYS A 138 -2.73 -4.41 -16.85
CA CYS A 138 -3.34 -3.12 -17.13
C CYS A 138 -4.31 -3.27 -18.31
N GLN A 139 -5.61 -3.10 -18.04
CA GLN A 139 -6.66 -3.17 -19.06
C GLN A 139 -6.53 -2.04 -20.09
N VAL A 140 -6.10 -0.85 -19.66
CA VAL A 140 -5.96 0.34 -20.53
C VAL A 140 -4.85 0.15 -21.57
N SER A 141 -3.70 -0.39 -21.16
CA SER A 141 -2.53 -0.56 -22.04
C SER A 141 -2.42 -1.96 -22.66
N ASN A 142 -3.33 -2.87 -22.28
CA ASN A 142 -3.34 -4.29 -22.66
C ASN A 142 -1.96 -4.95 -22.48
N SER A 143 -1.34 -4.73 -21.31
CA SER A 143 0.03 -5.17 -21.05
C SER A 143 0.28 -5.46 -19.56
N TYR A 144 1.34 -6.21 -19.28
CA TYR A 144 1.86 -6.42 -17.93
C TYR A 144 3.08 -5.52 -17.70
N GLY A 145 3.14 -4.84 -16.55
CA GLY A 145 4.30 -4.06 -16.13
C GLY A 145 4.62 -2.84 -16.99
N ILE A 146 5.92 -2.50 -17.06
CA ILE A 146 6.46 -1.37 -17.82
C ILE A 146 6.62 -1.79 -19.28
N LYS A 147 5.98 -1.04 -20.20
CA LYS A 147 6.17 -1.23 -21.64
C LYS A 147 7.57 -0.71 -22.02
N ASN A 148 8.44 -1.59 -22.51
CA ASN A 148 9.72 -1.22 -23.11
C ASN A 148 9.53 -0.57 -24.48
#